data_AF-X0YVT8-F1
#
_entry.id   AF-X0YVT8-F1
#
_cell.length_a   1.000
_cell.length_b   1.000
_cell.length_c   1.000
_cell.angle_alpha   90.00
_cell.angle_beta   90.00
_cell.angle_gamma   90.00
#
_symmetry.space_group_name_H-M   'P 1'
#
loop_
_entity.id
_entity.type
_entity.pdbx_description
1 polymer ?
#
loop_
_entity_poly.entity_id
_entity_poly.type
_entity_poly.pdbx_seq_one_letter_code
_entity_poly.pdbx_strand_id
1 'polypeptide(L)'
;GNIVASSAGDVDVDAVASINLDAASASNFTVAGGVLTLSTTTSGNVGVTAADAVNITAGSEAGAAGNVVNIDAGAGGGAFDGGAVTIDGGDSGAGATGDGGDVQLTGGDALSTNGSGGDLLLTTGDNSGTGTSGQVILRGSNDEGEALATLETTGTGGDAVNFFVGDSDPSGSVTGLAGSLFMRDTGTGGELYINESTASGTTWGQVVTSGAGGTLTLQNAYVGGNTIITDTTNGDFDVSGTEAISLDASAAS
;
A
#
# COMPACT_ATOMS: atom_id res chain seq x y z
N GLY A 1 25.90 -46.15 -14.42
CA GLY A 1 26.37 -46.96 -13.28
C GLY A 1 25.83 -46.34 -12.02
N ASN A 2 25.42 -47.14 -11.04
CA ASN A 2 24.90 -46.60 -9.79
C ASN A 2 26.08 -46.24 -8.87
N ILE A 3 26.07 -45.05 -8.27
CA ILE A 3 26.95 -44.72 -7.15
C ILE A 3 26.18 -45.07 -5.89
N VAL A 4 26.60 -46.13 -5.19
CA VAL A 4 25.99 -46.56 -3.93
C VAL A 4 26.95 -46.23 -2.79
N ALA A 5 26.67 -45.16 -2.05
CA ALA A 5 27.30 -44.89 -0.78
C ALA A 5 26.47 -45.54 0.33
N SER A 6 26.83 -46.77 0.71
CA SER A 6 26.04 -47.61 1.65
C SER A 6 26.52 -47.56 3.11
N SER A 7 27.38 -46.61 3.47
CA SER A 7 27.92 -46.47 4.83
C SER A 7 27.78 -45.03 5.31
N ALA A 8 27.74 -44.83 6.63
CA ALA A 8 27.68 -43.52 7.31
C ALA A 8 28.90 -42.59 7.08
N GLY A 9 29.65 -42.81 6.01
CA GLY A 9 30.75 -41.95 5.58
C GLY A 9 30.31 -40.95 4.52
N ASP A 10 31.06 -39.87 4.40
CA ASP A 10 30.77 -38.79 3.47
C ASP A 10 31.05 -39.21 2.03
N VAL A 11 30.23 -38.68 1.10
CA VAL A 11 30.56 -38.68 -0.33
C VAL A 11 31.25 -37.35 -0.61
N ASP A 12 32.58 -37.39 -0.76
CA ASP A 12 33.35 -36.22 -1.16
C ASP A 12 33.44 -36.13 -2.68
N VAL A 13 33.14 -34.96 -3.23
CA VAL A 13 33.19 -34.65 -4.66
C VAL A 13 33.99 -33.37 -4.85
N ASP A 14 35.30 -33.51 -4.93
CA ASP A 14 36.23 -32.41 -5.22
C ASP A 14 36.40 -32.24 -6.75
N ALA A 15 35.42 -31.57 -7.35
CA ALA A 15 35.47 -31.24 -8.78
C ALA A 15 36.20 -29.91 -9.01
N VAL A 16 37.24 -29.91 -9.84
CA VAL A 16 37.95 -28.70 -10.27
C VAL A 16 37.11 -27.84 -11.25
N ALA A 17 36.09 -28.44 -11.86
CA ALA A 17 35.17 -27.80 -12.81
C ALA A 17 33.71 -27.94 -12.32
N SER A 18 32.72 -27.76 -13.21
CA SER A 18 31.30 -27.88 -12.86
C SER A 18 30.87 -29.33 -12.62
N ILE A 19 30.00 -29.54 -11.63
CA ILE A 19 29.21 -30.76 -11.48
C ILE A 19 27.89 -30.56 -12.21
N ASN A 20 27.51 -31.48 -13.11
CA ASN A 20 26.19 -31.51 -13.72
C ASN A 20 25.42 -32.75 -13.24
N LEU A 21 24.25 -32.53 -12.65
CA LEU A 21 23.35 -33.58 -12.19
C LEU A 21 22.07 -33.51 -13.03
N ASP A 22 22.00 -34.36 -14.04
CA ASP A 22 20.82 -34.51 -14.89
C ASP A 22 20.05 -35.76 -14.45
N ALA A 23 18.78 -35.58 -14.09
CA ALA A 23 17.92 -36.65 -13.64
C ALA A 23 16.61 -36.65 -14.43
N ALA A 24 16.26 -37.82 -14.98
CA ALA A 24 15.12 -37.98 -15.87
C ALA A 24 13.75 -38.03 -15.17
N SER A 25 13.71 -37.97 -13.84
CA SER A 25 12.50 -38.10 -13.02
C SER A 25 12.63 -37.24 -11.76
N ALA A 26 11.61 -37.25 -10.90
CA ALA A 26 11.64 -36.54 -9.62
C ALA A 26 12.93 -36.84 -8.86
N SER A 27 13.65 -35.77 -8.51
CA SER A 27 14.92 -35.83 -7.79
C SER A 27 14.83 -34.96 -6.57
N ASN A 28 15.39 -35.43 -5.46
CA ASN A 28 15.30 -34.76 -4.17
C ASN A 28 16.65 -34.71 -3.48
N PHE A 29 16.93 -33.57 -2.85
CA PHE A 29 17.94 -33.45 -1.81
C PHE A 29 17.19 -33.35 -0.48
N THR A 30 17.45 -34.28 0.44
CA THR A 30 16.73 -34.35 1.72
C THR A 30 17.73 -34.42 2.87
N VAL A 31 17.60 -33.51 3.83
CA VAL A 31 18.41 -33.47 5.05
C VAL A 31 17.48 -33.62 6.25
N ALA A 32 17.57 -34.74 6.97
CA ALA A 32 16.61 -35.12 8.01
C ALA A 32 16.84 -34.49 9.39
N GLY A 33 17.97 -33.81 9.61
CA GLY A 33 18.32 -33.29 10.95
C GLY A 33 19.46 -32.28 10.96
N GLY A 34 19.66 -31.56 9.85
CA GLY A 34 20.74 -30.59 9.68
C GLY A 34 20.37 -29.51 8.67
N VAL A 35 21.28 -28.56 8.47
CA VAL A 35 21.09 -27.46 7.51
C VAL A 35 21.55 -27.89 6.13
N LEU A 36 20.66 -27.80 5.13
CA LEU A 36 21.05 -27.84 3.73
C LEU A 36 21.55 -26.44 3.33
N THR A 37 22.86 -26.29 3.13
CA THR A 37 23.44 -25.02 2.69
C THR A 37 23.68 -25.06 1.18
N LEU A 38 22.98 -24.23 0.42
CA LEU A 38 23.30 -23.93 -0.98
C LEU A 38 23.88 -22.51 -1.03
N SER A 39 25.11 -22.38 -1.46
CA SER A 39 25.79 -21.08 -1.55
C SER A 39 26.82 -21.08 -2.67
N THR A 40 27.17 -19.88 -3.12
CA THR A 40 28.39 -19.66 -3.90
C THR A 40 29.37 -18.91 -3.01
N THR A 41 30.67 -19.16 -3.18
CA THR A 41 31.71 -18.56 -2.33
C THR A 41 32.25 -17.25 -2.89
N THR A 42 31.80 -16.85 -4.09
CA THR A 42 32.24 -15.63 -4.79
C THR A 42 31.02 -14.92 -5.41
N SER A 43 31.08 -14.47 -6.66
CA SER A 43 30.00 -13.74 -7.35
C SER A 43 28.99 -14.65 -8.06
N GLY A 44 28.91 -15.92 -7.69
CA GLY A 44 28.03 -16.89 -8.36
C GLY A 44 26.58 -16.78 -7.89
N ASN A 45 25.64 -17.26 -8.70
CA ASN A 45 24.23 -17.28 -8.34
C ASN A 45 23.79 -18.69 -7.93
N VAL A 46 22.85 -18.79 -7.00
CA VAL A 46 22.00 -19.99 -6.84
C VAL A 46 20.74 -19.74 -7.69
N GLY A 47 20.71 -20.31 -8.90
CA GLY A 47 19.56 -20.19 -9.78
C GLY A 47 18.54 -21.30 -9.51
N VAL A 48 17.28 -20.92 -9.27
CA VAL A 48 16.15 -21.85 -9.18
C VAL A 48 15.16 -21.49 -10.27
N THR A 49 14.94 -22.40 -11.21
CA THR A 49 13.97 -22.26 -12.30
C THR A 49 13.06 -23.47 -12.29
N ALA A 50 11.75 -23.23 -12.28
CA ALA A 50 10.74 -24.27 -12.35
C ALA A 50 9.87 -24.06 -13.60
N ALA A 51 9.36 -25.15 -14.17
CA ALA A 51 8.34 -25.10 -15.22
C ALA A 51 6.95 -24.75 -14.66
N ASP A 52 6.78 -24.88 -13.36
CA ASP A 52 5.58 -24.57 -12.58
C ASP A 52 6.01 -23.70 -11.37
N ALA A 53 5.42 -23.90 -10.20
CA ALA A 53 5.76 -23.12 -9.00
C ALA A 53 7.08 -23.52 -8.33
N VAL A 54 7.75 -22.52 -7.74
CA VAL A 54 8.77 -22.72 -6.70
C VAL A 54 8.11 -22.48 -5.34
N ASN A 55 7.96 -23.54 -4.54
CA ASN A 55 7.40 -23.42 -3.20
C ASN A 55 8.53 -23.30 -2.17
N ILE A 56 8.59 -22.16 -1.49
CA ILE A 56 9.52 -21.92 -0.39
C ILE A 56 8.70 -21.81 0.89
N THR A 57 8.83 -22.79 1.77
CA THR A 57 8.08 -22.87 3.02
C THR A 57 9.06 -23.03 4.17
N ALA A 58 9.00 -22.12 5.14
CA ALA A 58 9.67 -22.34 6.41
C ALA A 58 8.91 -23.43 7.20
N GLY A 59 9.63 -24.37 7.81
CA GLY A 59 8.99 -25.48 8.54
C GLY A 59 8.12 -25.00 9.71
N SER A 60 7.16 -25.83 10.13
CA SER A 60 6.40 -25.61 11.37
C SER A 60 6.92 -26.55 12.45
N GLU A 61 7.38 -26.00 13.57
CA GLU A 61 7.81 -26.75 14.75
C GLU A 61 6.73 -26.66 15.82
N ALA A 62 6.15 -27.80 16.20
CA ALA A 62 5.09 -27.83 17.21
C ALA A 62 5.64 -27.36 18.57
N GLY A 63 5.08 -26.26 19.10
CA GLY A 63 5.47 -25.72 20.41
C GLY A 63 6.68 -24.78 20.37
N ALA A 64 7.14 -24.35 19.19
CA ALA A 64 8.13 -23.30 19.02
C ALA A 64 7.55 -22.12 18.21
N ALA A 65 8.29 -21.02 18.13
CA ALA A 65 7.99 -19.96 17.17
C ALA A 65 8.06 -20.51 15.74
N GLY A 66 7.21 -20.01 14.83
CA GLY A 66 7.28 -20.37 13.43
C GLY A 66 8.65 -20.03 12.84
N ASN A 67 9.16 -20.88 11.94
CA ASN A 67 10.38 -20.56 11.21
C ASN A 67 10.10 -19.42 10.22
N VAL A 68 11.13 -18.64 9.90
CA VAL A 68 11.01 -17.46 9.03
C VAL A 68 11.63 -17.77 7.66
N VAL A 69 10.98 -17.31 6.59
CA VAL A 69 11.64 -17.16 5.28
C VAL A 69 12.17 -15.74 5.20
N ASN A 70 13.49 -15.57 5.28
CA ASN A 70 14.12 -14.28 5.01
C ASN A 70 14.45 -14.18 3.53
N ILE A 71 14.04 -13.08 2.90
CA ILE A 71 14.43 -12.72 1.54
C ILE A 71 15.15 -11.38 1.64
N ASP A 72 16.48 -11.45 1.64
CA ASP A 72 17.32 -10.28 1.78
C ASP A 72 18.04 -10.02 0.45
N ALA A 73 17.93 -8.80 -0.06
CA ALA A 73 18.81 -8.36 -1.13
C ALA A 73 20.13 -7.84 -0.55
N GLY A 74 21.25 -8.11 -1.25
CA GLY A 74 22.58 -7.71 -0.78
C GLY A 74 22.81 -6.20 -0.81
N ALA A 75 23.67 -5.68 0.07
CA ALA A 75 24.08 -4.27 0.01
C ALA A 75 25.04 -3.99 -1.16
N GLY A 76 25.00 -2.77 -1.70
CA GLY A 76 25.98 -2.29 -2.66
C GLY A 76 27.31 -2.01 -1.99
N GLY A 77 28.42 -2.24 -2.69
CA GLY A 77 29.75 -1.86 -2.21
C GLY A 77 30.04 -0.38 -2.48
N GLY A 78 30.46 0.40 -1.48
CA GLY A 78 30.88 1.79 -1.70
C GLY A 78 29.72 2.72 -2.08
N ALA A 79 29.75 3.28 -3.30
CA ALA A 79 28.74 4.22 -3.81
C ALA A 79 27.71 3.57 -4.77
N PHE A 80 27.73 2.24 -4.88
CA PHE A 80 26.78 1.49 -5.71
C PHE A 80 25.50 1.18 -4.94
N ASP A 81 24.40 1.03 -5.68
CA ASP A 81 23.09 0.69 -5.11
C ASP A 81 23.09 -0.72 -4.51
N GLY A 82 22.25 -0.93 -3.49
CA GLY A 82 21.91 -2.27 -3.01
C GLY A 82 21.11 -3.05 -4.04
N GLY A 83 21.10 -4.38 -3.89
CA GLY A 83 20.17 -5.23 -4.59
C GLY A 83 18.73 -4.90 -4.19
N ALA A 84 17.79 -5.17 -5.09
CA ALA A 84 16.37 -5.08 -4.82
C ALA A 84 15.80 -6.48 -4.57
N VAL A 85 14.82 -6.57 -3.66
CA VAL A 85 13.87 -7.69 -3.65
C VAL A 85 12.67 -7.23 -4.48
N THR A 86 12.51 -7.81 -5.66
CA THR A 86 11.33 -7.59 -6.49
C THR A 86 10.36 -8.73 -6.25
N ILE A 87 9.15 -8.40 -5.80
CA ILE A 87 8.03 -9.34 -5.75
C ILE A 87 7.04 -8.83 -6.79
N ASP A 88 6.84 -9.62 -7.83
CA ASP A 88 5.98 -9.27 -8.95
C ASP A 88 4.81 -10.24 -9.04
N GLY A 89 3.66 -9.69 -9.36
CA GLY A 89 2.51 -10.47 -9.78
C GLY A 89 2.79 -11.06 -11.16
N GLY A 90 2.28 -12.24 -11.48
CA GLY A 90 2.44 -12.77 -12.84
C GLY A 90 1.59 -12.00 -13.84
N ASP A 91 2.13 -11.52 -14.96
CA ASP A 91 1.31 -10.91 -16.02
C ASP A 91 0.21 -11.87 -16.54
N SER A 92 -0.90 -11.32 -17.00
CA SER A 92 -1.86 -12.11 -17.78
C SER A 92 -1.28 -12.46 -19.15
N GLY A 93 -1.75 -13.55 -19.75
CA GLY A 93 -1.27 -13.98 -21.07
C GLY A 93 -1.57 -12.95 -22.16
N ALA A 94 -0.67 -12.78 -23.13
CA ALA A 94 -0.89 -11.88 -24.26
C ALA A 94 -2.21 -12.20 -24.98
N GLY A 95 -3.10 -11.20 -25.07
CA GLY A 95 -4.43 -11.34 -25.69
C GLY A 95 -5.50 -11.96 -24.78
N ALA A 96 -5.20 -12.20 -23.50
CA ALA A 96 -6.19 -12.59 -22.51
C ALA A 96 -6.91 -11.36 -21.93
N THR A 97 -8.19 -11.50 -21.62
CA THR A 97 -8.95 -10.55 -20.78
C THR A 97 -8.84 -10.90 -19.30
N GLY A 98 -7.84 -11.71 -18.92
CA GLY A 98 -7.61 -12.12 -17.54
C GLY A 98 -6.80 -11.06 -16.81
N ASP A 99 -7.03 -10.95 -15.50
CA ASP A 99 -6.28 -10.04 -14.64
C ASP A 99 -4.83 -10.53 -14.47
N GLY A 100 -3.93 -9.61 -14.14
CA GLY A 100 -2.60 -9.97 -13.65
C GLY A 100 -2.69 -10.73 -12.32
N GLY A 101 -1.62 -11.40 -11.94
CA GLY A 101 -1.47 -12.04 -10.66
C GLY A 101 -1.31 -11.00 -9.56
N ASP A 102 -1.93 -11.26 -8.41
CA ASP A 102 -1.81 -10.38 -7.26
C ASP A 102 -0.54 -10.69 -6.47
N VAL A 103 0.04 -9.64 -5.88
CA VAL A 103 0.99 -9.80 -4.76
C VAL A 103 0.21 -9.64 -3.46
N GLN A 104 -0.05 -10.75 -2.80
CA GLN A 104 -0.74 -10.74 -1.51
C GLN A 104 0.25 -10.62 -0.35
N LEU A 105 0.13 -9.55 0.44
CA LEU A 105 0.84 -9.39 1.71
C LEU A 105 -0.16 -9.43 2.86
N THR A 106 -0.10 -10.48 3.66
CA THR A 106 -1.06 -10.70 4.75
C THR A 106 -0.31 -10.80 6.08
N GLY A 107 -0.68 -9.97 7.05
CA GLY A 107 -0.25 -10.15 8.43
C GLY A 107 -0.84 -11.44 9.01
N GLY A 108 -0.08 -12.18 9.82
CA GLY A 108 -0.52 -13.48 10.32
C GLY A 108 -1.68 -13.39 11.32
N ASP A 109 -2.66 -14.29 11.23
CA ASP A 109 -3.78 -14.30 12.18
C ASP A 109 -3.35 -14.69 13.61
N ALA A 110 -3.96 -14.05 14.60
CA ALA A 110 -3.91 -14.56 15.98
C ALA A 110 -4.94 -15.66 16.19
N LEU A 111 -4.48 -16.92 16.21
CA LEU A 111 -5.32 -18.07 16.54
C LEU A 111 -5.54 -18.27 18.05
N SER A 112 -4.83 -17.52 18.89
CA SER A 112 -4.98 -17.53 20.35
C SER A 112 -6.08 -16.58 20.80
N THR A 113 -6.81 -16.93 21.86
CA THR A 113 -7.95 -16.14 22.36
C THR A 113 -7.60 -14.71 22.78
N ASN A 114 -6.32 -14.43 23.04
CA ASN A 114 -5.80 -13.11 23.42
C ASN A 114 -4.62 -12.67 22.52
N GLY A 115 -4.47 -13.25 21.32
CA GLY A 115 -3.42 -12.83 20.40
C GLY A 115 -3.85 -11.60 19.59
N SER A 116 -2.88 -10.78 19.19
CA SER A 116 -3.07 -9.76 18.14
C SER A 116 -2.69 -10.36 16.79
N GLY A 117 -3.44 -10.04 15.73
CA GLY A 117 -3.01 -10.34 14.36
C GLY A 117 -1.69 -9.62 14.03
N GLY A 118 -1.05 -10.06 12.95
CA GLY A 118 0.19 -9.49 12.46
C GLY A 118 -0.07 -8.16 11.78
N ASP A 119 0.81 -7.20 12.04
CA ASP A 119 0.82 -5.92 11.33
C ASP A 119 1.52 -6.08 9.97
N LEU A 120 1.06 -5.33 8.97
CA LEU A 120 1.85 -5.04 7.78
C LEU A 120 2.63 -3.75 8.01
N LEU A 121 3.90 -3.88 8.39
CA LEU A 121 4.79 -2.74 8.62
C LEU A 121 5.59 -2.41 7.37
N LEU A 122 5.28 -1.27 6.74
CA LEU A 122 6.03 -0.71 5.61
C LEU A 122 6.97 0.38 6.12
N THR A 123 8.24 0.03 6.34
CA THR A 123 9.27 1.00 6.74
C THR A 123 10.11 1.36 5.54
N THR A 124 10.20 2.65 5.22
CA THR A 124 11.05 3.13 4.13
C THR A 124 12.46 3.42 4.63
N GLY A 125 13.44 3.40 3.72
CA GLY A 125 14.84 3.64 4.09
C GLY A 125 15.10 5.09 4.51
N ASP A 126 15.80 5.27 5.63
CA ASP A 126 16.27 6.57 6.08
C ASP A 126 17.38 7.13 5.17
N ASN A 127 17.34 8.43 4.91
CA ASN A 127 18.44 9.10 4.22
C ASN A 127 19.57 9.47 5.20
N SER A 128 20.59 8.63 5.30
CA SER A 128 21.84 8.93 6.02
C SER A 128 22.89 9.67 5.17
N GLY A 129 22.61 9.89 3.88
CA GLY A 129 23.46 10.59 2.92
C GLY A 129 22.82 11.85 2.33
N THR A 130 23.18 12.20 1.09
CA THR A 130 22.61 13.35 0.36
C THR A 130 21.45 12.97 -0.56
N GLY A 131 20.93 11.74 -0.45
CA GLY A 131 19.85 11.23 -1.28
C GLY A 131 18.47 11.68 -0.81
N THR A 132 17.43 11.05 -1.35
CA THR A 132 16.06 11.17 -0.82
C THR A 132 15.77 9.99 0.08
N SER A 133 15.02 10.20 1.16
CA SER A 133 14.49 9.07 1.95
C SER A 133 13.57 8.22 1.08
N GLY A 134 13.44 6.93 1.44
CA GLY A 134 12.49 6.06 0.78
C GLY A 134 11.04 6.52 1.02
N GLN A 135 10.14 6.15 0.11
CA GLN A 135 8.74 6.53 0.18
C GLN A 135 7.86 5.32 -0.16
N VAL A 136 6.72 5.20 0.52
CA VAL A 136 5.66 4.28 0.09
C VAL A 136 4.87 4.98 -1.00
N ILE A 137 4.82 4.36 -2.17
CA ILE A 137 4.19 4.95 -3.34
C ILE A 137 3.11 4.01 -3.84
N LEU A 138 1.87 4.50 -3.81
CA LEU A 138 0.72 3.85 -4.45
C LEU A 138 0.52 4.52 -5.80
N ARG A 139 0.46 3.73 -6.88
CA ARG A 139 0.26 4.22 -8.26
C ARG A 139 -0.77 3.36 -8.96
N GLY A 140 -1.65 4.02 -9.70
CA GLY A 140 -2.61 3.40 -10.61
C GLY A 140 -2.40 3.91 -12.04
N SER A 141 -3.29 3.48 -12.93
CA SER A 141 -3.46 4.10 -14.25
C SER A 141 -3.90 5.57 -14.09
N ASN A 142 -3.84 6.36 -15.16
CA ASN A 142 -4.41 7.71 -15.16
C ASN A 142 -5.94 7.70 -15.37
N ASP A 143 -6.62 6.59 -15.05
CA ASP A 143 -8.07 6.50 -15.10
C ASP A 143 -8.67 7.02 -13.79
N GLU A 144 -9.24 8.21 -13.83
CA GLU A 144 -9.86 8.85 -12.66
C GLU A 144 -11.12 8.12 -12.18
N GLY A 145 -11.66 7.20 -12.98
CA GLY A 145 -12.75 6.32 -12.58
C GLY A 145 -12.31 5.18 -11.65
N GLU A 146 -11.01 4.93 -11.55
CA GLU A 146 -10.46 3.85 -10.72
C GLU A 146 -9.87 4.39 -9.41
N ALA A 147 -10.22 3.75 -8.30
CA ALA A 147 -9.66 4.10 -7.00
C ALA A 147 -8.18 3.69 -6.93
N LEU A 148 -7.33 4.57 -6.40
CA LEU A 148 -5.93 4.27 -6.12
C LEU A 148 -5.78 3.31 -4.95
N ALA A 149 -6.67 3.41 -3.97
CA ALA A 149 -6.72 2.54 -2.81
C ALA A 149 -8.14 2.39 -2.28
N THR A 150 -8.42 1.24 -1.68
CA THR A 150 -9.64 0.98 -0.91
C THR A 150 -9.24 0.66 0.52
N LEU A 151 -9.89 1.33 1.47
CA LEU A 151 -9.81 0.94 2.88
C LEU A 151 -11.11 0.22 3.21
N GLU A 152 -10.99 -1.05 3.59
CA GLU A 152 -12.11 -1.90 3.94
C GLU A 152 -11.98 -2.40 5.39
N THR A 153 -13.10 -2.39 6.09
CA THR A 153 -13.27 -3.13 7.34
C THR A 153 -14.20 -4.30 7.06
N THR A 154 -13.73 -5.51 7.30
CA THR A 154 -14.53 -6.73 7.07
C THR A 154 -15.30 -7.15 8.33
N GLY A 155 -16.42 -7.85 8.17
CA GLY A 155 -17.20 -8.41 9.28
C GLY A 155 -18.61 -7.82 9.40
N THR A 156 -19.29 -8.08 10.52
CA THR A 156 -20.64 -7.54 10.75
C THR A 156 -20.59 -6.01 10.88
N GLY A 157 -21.23 -5.31 9.96
CA GLY A 157 -21.18 -3.85 9.89
C GLY A 157 -19.88 -3.31 9.30
N GLY A 158 -19.15 -4.15 8.56
CA GLY A 158 -18.01 -3.70 7.76
C GLY A 158 -18.41 -2.63 6.74
N ASP A 159 -17.46 -1.76 6.45
CA ASP A 159 -17.61 -0.62 5.55
C ASP A 159 -16.35 -0.43 4.71
N ALA A 160 -16.49 0.27 3.59
CA ALA A 160 -15.38 0.56 2.71
C ALA A 160 -15.43 2.00 2.17
N VAL A 161 -14.25 2.59 2.03
CA VAL A 161 -14.07 3.89 1.38
C VAL A 161 -12.96 3.80 0.36
N ASN A 162 -13.08 4.59 -0.71
CA ASN A 162 -12.07 4.68 -1.75
C ASN A 162 -11.27 5.98 -1.64
N PHE A 163 -10.04 5.93 -2.14
CA PHE A 163 -9.17 7.08 -2.33
C PHE A 163 -8.88 7.23 -3.82
N PHE A 164 -9.26 8.35 -4.38
CA PHE A 164 -9.03 8.71 -5.78
C PHE A 164 -8.05 9.87 -5.89
N VAL A 165 -7.35 9.93 -7.01
CA VAL A 165 -6.51 11.06 -7.41
C VAL A 165 -6.79 11.35 -8.88
N GLY A 166 -6.98 12.62 -9.23
CA GLY A 166 -7.22 13.04 -10.62
C GLY A 166 -7.05 14.54 -10.80
N ASP A 167 -7.26 15.03 -12.01
CA ASP A 167 -7.19 16.43 -12.42
C ASP A 167 -8.56 17.05 -12.71
N SER A 168 -9.59 16.24 -13.00
CA SER A 168 -10.92 16.72 -13.36
C SER A 168 -11.90 16.74 -12.17
N ASP A 169 -13.00 17.49 -12.31
CA ASP A 169 -14.07 17.48 -11.31
C ASP A 169 -14.69 16.08 -11.22
N PRO A 170 -14.71 15.44 -10.03
CA PRO A 170 -15.27 14.10 -9.88
C PRO A 170 -16.81 14.08 -9.94
N SER A 171 -17.47 15.23 -9.82
CA SER A 171 -18.92 15.35 -9.75
C SER A 171 -19.60 14.88 -11.03
N GLY A 172 -20.42 13.84 -10.94
CA GLY A 172 -21.15 13.27 -12.08
C GLY A 172 -20.34 12.32 -12.98
N SER A 173 -19.03 12.20 -12.76
CA SER A 173 -18.10 11.42 -13.61
C SER A 173 -17.46 10.24 -12.88
N VAL A 174 -17.04 10.44 -11.63
CA VAL A 174 -16.32 9.42 -10.84
C VAL A 174 -17.28 8.75 -9.88
N THR A 175 -17.39 7.41 -9.96
CA THR A 175 -18.23 6.63 -9.05
C THR A 175 -17.40 6.19 -7.84
N GLY A 176 -17.79 6.63 -6.65
CA GLY A 176 -17.16 6.23 -5.39
C GLY A 176 -18.18 5.73 -4.38
N LEU A 177 -17.70 5.03 -3.34
CA LEU A 177 -18.50 4.69 -2.17
C LEU A 177 -18.77 5.94 -1.30
N ALA A 178 -19.86 5.94 -0.55
CA ALA A 178 -20.19 6.99 0.43
C ALA A 178 -18.98 7.26 1.35
N GLY A 179 -18.62 8.53 1.54
CA GLY A 179 -17.47 8.92 2.37
C GLY A 179 -16.09 8.75 1.71
N SER A 180 -16.01 8.25 0.47
CA SER A 180 -14.75 8.21 -0.29
C SER A 180 -14.15 9.61 -0.47
N LEU A 181 -12.83 9.67 -0.63
CA LEU A 181 -12.08 10.91 -0.85
C LEU A 181 -11.56 10.99 -2.28
N PHE A 182 -11.65 12.18 -2.87
CA PHE A 182 -11.02 12.49 -4.16
C PHE A 182 -10.11 13.70 -4.00
N MET A 183 -8.81 13.50 -4.24
CA MET A 183 -7.82 14.58 -4.27
C MET A 183 -7.65 15.06 -5.71
N ARG A 184 -8.17 16.26 -6.01
CA ARG A 184 -8.06 16.86 -7.35
C ARG A 184 -6.84 17.76 -7.43
N ASP A 185 -5.95 17.54 -8.38
CA ASP A 185 -4.84 18.44 -8.71
C ASP A 185 -5.03 19.02 -10.12
N THR A 186 -5.32 20.32 -10.20
CA THR A 186 -5.54 21.02 -11.48
C THR A 186 -4.24 21.55 -12.09
N GLY A 187 -3.08 21.24 -11.50
CA GLY A 187 -1.78 21.79 -11.84
C GLY A 187 -1.54 23.22 -11.34
N THR A 188 -2.59 23.93 -10.91
CA THR A 188 -2.52 25.27 -10.32
C THR A 188 -2.98 25.32 -8.85
N GLY A 189 -3.58 24.24 -8.37
CA GLY A 189 -4.07 24.10 -7.02
C GLY A 189 -4.62 22.69 -6.77
N GLY A 190 -4.59 22.28 -5.51
CA GLY A 190 -5.16 21.03 -5.03
C GLY A 190 -6.47 21.26 -4.28
N GLU A 191 -7.40 20.32 -4.42
CA GLU A 191 -8.69 20.33 -3.76
C GLU A 191 -9.03 18.95 -3.21
N LEU A 192 -9.90 18.92 -2.20
CA LEU A 192 -10.39 17.70 -1.59
C LEU A 192 -11.91 17.63 -1.71
N TYR A 193 -12.41 16.50 -2.19
CA TYR A 193 -13.82 16.18 -2.28
C TYR A 193 -14.15 14.94 -1.43
N ILE A 194 -15.38 14.90 -0.92
CA ILE A 194 -16.00 13.75 -0.25
C ILE A 194 -17.19 13.29 -1.09
N ASN A 195 -17.36 11.98 -1.26
CA ASN A 195 -18.54 11.44 -1.90
C ASN A 195 -19.73 11.45 -0.92
N GLU A 196 -20.77 12.20 -1.26
CA GLU A 196 -21.97 12.42 -0.44
C GLU A 196 -23.14 11.50 -0.84
N SER A 197 -22.91 10.59 -1.78
CA SER A 197 -23.91 9.58 -2.16
C SER A 197 -24.27 8.71 -0.95
N THR A 198 -25.51 8.22 -0.88
CA THR A 198 -25.97 7.37 0.24
C THR A 198 -25.46 5.93 0.20
N ALA A 199 -24.83 5.54 -0.90
CA ALA A 199 -24.18 4.25 -1.13
C ALA A 199 -23.05 4.48 -2.15
N SER A 200 -23.00 3.74 -3.25
CA SER A 200 -22.15 4.09 -4.39
C SER A 200 -22.81 5.13 -5.28
N GLY A 201 -22.07 6.14 -5.73
CA GLY A 201 -22.58 7.16 -6.64
C GLY A 201 -21.54 8.20 -7.05
N THR A 202 -21.99 9.24 -7.75
CA THR A 202 -21.15 10.28 -8.36
C THR A 202 -21.40 11.67 -7.77
N THR A 203 -22.10 11.76 -6.63
CA THR A 203 -22.33 13.04 -5.95
C THR A 203 -21.14 13.36 -5.05
N TRP A 204 -20.34 14.34 -5.45
CA TRP A 204 -19.16 14.78 -4.72
C TRP A 204 -19.35 16.19 -4.17
N GLY A 205 -19.05 16.37 -2.89
CA GLY A 205 -19.01 17.66 -2.22
C GLY A 205 -17.55 18.07 -1.98
N GLN A 206 -17.19 19.30 -2.36
CA GLN A 206 -15.86 19.83 -2.06
C GLN A 206 -15.76 20.18 -0.56
N VAL A 207 -14.79 19.60 0.14
CA VAL A 207 -14.61 19.78 1.60
C VAL A 207 -14.16 21.21 1.95
N VAL A 208 -13.39 21.83 1.06
CA VAL A 208 -12.93 23.21 1.18
C VAL A 208 -13.21 23.94 -0.13
N THR A 209 -14.27 24.75 -0.15
CA THR A 209 -14.70 25.52 -1.33
C THR A 209 -13.90 26.81 -1.55
N SER A 210 -12.96 27.12 -0.65
CA SER A 210 -12.01 28.21 -0.86
C SER A 210 -10.83 27.73 -1.68
N GLY A 211 -10.91 27.89 -3.00
CA GLY A 211 -9.74 27.81 -3.88
C GLY A 211 -8.61 28.70 -3.36
N ALA A 212 -7.37 28.33 -3.68
CA ALA A 212 -6.14 29.03 -3.30
C ALA A 212 -6.28 30.57 -3.28
N GLY A 213 -6.49 31.16 -2.09
CA GLY A 213 -6.59 32.61 -1.89
C GLY A 213 -8.01 33.18 -1.71
N GLY A 214 -9.07 32.38 -1.74
CA GLY A 214 -10.41 32.82 -1.36
C GLY A 214 -10.55 32.85 0.16
N THR A 215 -10.51 34.03 0.78
CA THR A 215 -10.94 34.18 2.18
C THR A 215 -12.29 33.46 2.37
N LEU A 216 -12.37 32.52 3.32
CA LEU A 216 -13.65 32.11 3.89
C LEU A 216 -14.21 33.36 4.56
N THR A 217 -14.88 34.20 3.77
CA THR A 217 -15.57 35.35 4.31
C THR A 217 -16.72 34.80 5.13
N LEU A 218 -17.05 35.48 6.22
CA LEU A 218 -18.26 35.18 6.97
C LEU A 218 -19.48 35.14 6.05
N GLN A 219 -19.49 35.90 4.94
CA GLN A 219 -20.50 35.81 3.88
C GLN A 219 -20.66 34.40 3.29
N ASN A 220 -19.58 33.64 3.05
CA ASN A 220 -19.68 32.29 2.49
C ASN A 220 -20.18 31.27 3.54
N ALA A 221 -19.87 31.46 4.81
CA ALA A 221 -20.45 30.69 5.91
C ALA A 221 -21.95 31.01 6.13
N TYR A 222 -22.43 32.16 5.65
CA TYR A 222 -23.77 32.70 5.89
C TYR A 222 -24.87 32.19 4.97
N VAL A 223 -24.53 31.67 3.79
CA VAL A 223 -25.52 31.33 2.74
C VAL A 223 -26.45 30.18 3.16
N GLY A 224 -26.12 29.44 4.22
CA GLY A 224 -26.97 28.40 4.83
C GLY A 224 -28.02 28.89 5.84
N GLY A 225 -28.05 30.17 6.20
CA GLY A 225 -29.00 30.71 7.18
C GLY A 225 -28.48 31.98 7.85
N ASN A 226 -29.07 33.12 7.48
CA ASN A 226 -28.53 34.46 7.74
C ASN A 226 -28.69 34.99 9.20
N THR A 227 -28.38 34.22 10.26
CA THR A 227 -28.55 34.70 11.64
C THR A 227 -27.25 34.71 12.45
N ILE A 228 -26.71 35.91 12.75
CA ILE A 228 -25.53 36.05 13.65
C ILE A 228 -26.10 35.99 15.05
N ILE A 229 -26.08 34.81 15.66
CA ILE A 229 -26.44 34.65 17.07
C ILE A 229 -25.21 35.01 17.89
N THR A 230 -25.30 36.13 18.62
CA THR A 230 -24.39 36.42 19.74
C THR A 230 -25.13 36.10 21.03
N ASP A 231 -24.42 35.51 21.98
CA ASP A 231 -24.91 35.26 23.33
C ASP A 231 -23.74 35.36 24.33
N THR A 232 -24.01 35.13 25.61
CA THR A 232 -22.97 35.20 26.66
C THR A 232 -21.85 34.16 26.48
N THR A 233 -22.06 33.15 25.64
CA THR A 233 -21.13 32.06 25.31
C THR A 233 -20.35 32.37 24.02
N ASN A 234 -21.02 32.92 23.01
CA ASN A 234 -20.48 33.18 21.67
C ASN A 234 -19.76 34.54 21.55
N GLY A 235 -19.85 35.39 22.57
CA GLY A 235 -19.14 36.67 22.64
C GLY A 235 -19.86 37.80 21.89
N ASP A 236 -19.31 39.01 22.02
CA ASP A 236 -19.87 40.21 21.40
C ASP A 236 -19.60 40.24 19.89
N PHE A 237 -20.51 40.85 19.14
CA PHE A 237 -20.27 41.21 17.75
C PHE A 237 -19.38 42.45 17.70
N ASP A 238 -18.06 42.25 17.58
CA ASP A 238 -17.11 43.36 17.42
C ASP A 238 -17.01 43.78 15.95
N VAL A 239 -17.34 45.05 15.68
CA VAL A 239 -17.09 45.71 14.39
C VAL A 239 -16.06 46.80 14.64
N SER A 240 -14.79 46.40 14.64
CA SER A 240 -13.65 47.30 14.79
C SER A 240 -13.14 47.72 13.41
N GLY A 241 -13.54 48.92 12.99
CA GLY A 241 -13.17 49.54 11.71
C GLY A 241 -13.52 51.03 11.71
N THR A 242 -13.11 51.77 10.69
CA THR A 242 -13.50 53.19 10.53
C THR A 242 -14.75 53.36 9.66
N GLU A 243 -15.22 52.25 9.09
CA GLU A 243 -16.32 52.18 8.15
C GLU A 243 -17.67 52.32 8.87
N ALA A 244 -18.64 52.95 8.21
CA ALA A 244 -19.99 53.08 8.75
C ALA A 244 -20.73 51.73 8.75
N ILE A 245 -21.41 51.43 9.85
CA ILE A 245 -22.32 50.29 9.95
C ILE A 245 -23.68 50.72 9.39
N SER A 246 -24.18 50.02 8.37
CA SER A 246 -25.55 50.17 7.87
C SER A 246 -26.36 48.93 8.22
N LEU A 247 -27.25 49.05 9.20
CA LEU A 247 -28.21 48.01 9.57
C LEU A 247 -29.55 48.34 8.92
N ASP A 248 -29.95 47.56 7.91
CA ASP A 248 -31.29 47.65 7.32
C ASP A 248 -32.17 46.55 7.91
N ALA A 249 -32.70 46.81 9.11
CA ALA A 249 -33.70 45.96 9.73
C ALA A 249 -35.06 46.28 9.11
N SER A 250 -35.42 45.58 8.03
CA SER A 250 -36.69 45.78 7.32
C SER A 250 -37.94 45.46 8.16
N ALA A 251 -37.75 44.85 9.34
CA ALA A 251 -38.75 44.76 10.39
C ALA A 251 -38.08 44.60 11.77
N ALA A 252 -37.94 45.70 12.51
CA ALA A 252 -37.87 45.64 13.97
C ALA A 252 -38.79 46.71 14.54
N SER A 253 -39.68 46.26 15.43
CA SER A 253 -40.58 47.03 16.29
C SER A 253 -39.87 48.06 17.16
#